data_AF-A0A1D8RXS2-F1
#
_entry.id   AF-A0A1D8RXS2-F1
#
_cell.length_a   1.000
_cell.length_b   1.000
_cell.length_c   1.000
_cell.angle_alpha   90.00
_cell.angle_beta   90.00
_cell.angle_gamma   90.00
#
_symmetry.space_group_name_H-M   'P 1'
#
loop_
_entity.id
_entity.type
_entity.pdbx_description
1 polymer ?
#
loop_
_entity_poly.entity_id
_entity_poly.type
_entity_poly.pdbx_seq_one_letter_code
_entity_poly.pdbx_strand_id
1 'polypeptide(L)'
;MQNHQIIKKRILTLLLLVTAMALFMPKSVATTIILDFTTINSTDIYSAKTNAFDESIYGFSNMGLNDVINNISSAISNDFFGYSYAGLSAGKELNINFEVGTIGSGPSNGDNEFLYFRFGNVTSGESYLGHACSGCALTSYLQGKVIGSIFTNNIATDLARYATNNKELINLIAGTASHEIGHSLFLSHSGGKELNPGESDYGLMATGASQPSMPNEQRVLDRAFSNRNFDTLITRVGLRDIQIAAIPEPSTILLLLSALLMLVVKRKNISGDFYFIKK
;
A
#
# COMPACT_ATOMS: atom_id res chain seq x y z
N MET A 1 -49.46 -15.93 -23.09
CA MET A 1 -49.00 -15.10 -21.94
C MET A 1 -47.99 -15.78 -21.01
N GLN A 2 -48.05 -17.09 -20.74
CA GLN A 2 -47.15 -17.77 -19.77
C GLN A 2 -45.63 -17.72 -20.12
N ASN A 3 -45.25 -17.80 -21.39
CA ASN A 3 -43.83 -17.81 -21.78
C ASN A 3 -43.06 -16.51 -21.45
N HIS A 4 -43.76 -15.38 -21.36
CA HIS A 4 -43.11 -14.09 -21.11
C HIS A 4 -42.72 -13.91 -19.62
N GLN A 5 -43.52 -14.47 -18.71
CA GLN A 5 -43.27 -14.46 -17.27
C GLN A 5 -42.07 -15.34 -16.88
N ILE A 6 -41.90 -16.48 -17.57
CA ILE A 6 -40.79 -17.40 -17.32
C ILE A 6 -39.44 -16.77 -17.73
N ILE A 7 -39.41 -16.04 -18.84
CA ILE A 7 -38.19 -15.38 -19.34
C ILE A 7 -37.77 -14.23 -18.40
N LYS A 8 -38.72 -13.41 -17.91
CA LYS A 8 -38.43 -12.33 -16.97
C LYS A 8 -37.84 -12.83 -15.65
N LYS A 9 -38.37 -13.93 -15.08
CA LYS A 9 -37.80 -14.54 -13.87
C LYS A 9 -36.37 -15.00 -14.08
N ARG A 10 -36.06 -15.65 -15.21
CA ARG A 10 -34.71 -16.16 -15.49
C ARG A 10 -33.68 -15.04 -15.66
N ILE A 11 -34.03 -13.94 -16.31
CA ILE A 11 -33.15 -12.77 -16.45
C ILE A 11 -32.86 -12.14 -15.08
N LEU A 12 -33.88 -11.99 -14.24
CA LEU A 12 -33.72 -11.44 -12.88
C LEU A 12 -32.81 -12.32 -12.02
N THR A 13 -32.98 -13.65 -12.08
CA THR A 13 -32.13 -14.60 -11.36
C THR A 13 -30.68 -14.55 -11.83
N LEU A 14 -30.45 -14.43 -13.14
CA LEU A 14 -29.10 -14.34 -13.70
C LEU A 14 -28.42 -13.03 -13.27
N LEU A 15 -29.15 -11.91 -13.30
CA LEU A 15 -28.64 -10.61 -12.84
C LEU A 15 -28.23 -10.68 -11.37
N LEU A 16 -29.09 -11.24 -10.51
CA LEU A 16 -28.82 -11.44 -9.08
C LEU A 16 -27.60 -12.34 -8.84
N LEU A 17 -27.41 -13.38 -9.64
CA LEU A 17 -26.24 -14.27 -9.53
C LEU A 17 -24.95 -13.55 -9.92
N VAL A 18 -24.96 -12.71 -10.96
CA VAL A 18 -23.79 -11.92 -11.36
C VAL A 18 -23.45 -10.88 -10.31
N THR A 19 -24.44 -10.16 -9.76
CA THR A 19 -24.22 -9.20 -8.67
C THR A 19 -23.71 -9.89 -7.41
N ALA A 20 -24.25 -11.07 -7.08
CA ALA A 20 -23.77 -11.87 -5.96
C ALA A 20 -22.30 -12.30 -6.19
N MET A 21 -21.95 -12.83 -7.35
CA MET A 21 -20.57 -13.24 -7.66
C MET A 21 -19.57 -12.06 -7.60
N ALA A 22 -19.99 -10.85 -8.00
CA ALA A 22 -19.18 -9.64 -7.86
C ALA A 22 -18.99 -9.21 -6.39
N LEU A 23 -19.96 -9.49 -5.52
CA LEU A 23 -19.88 -9.23 -4.08
C LEU A 23 -19.09 -10.31 -3.31
N PHE A 24 -18.91 -11.50 -3.90
CA PHE A 24 -18.22 -12.65 -3.29
C PHE A 24 -16.82 -12.91 -3.88
N MET A 25 -16.26 -11.98 -4.66
CA MET A 25 -14.85 -12.12 -5.03
C MET A 25 -14.00 -12.08 -3.75
N PRO A 26 -13.16 -13.10 -3.50
CA PRO A 26 -12.29 -13.09 -2.33
C PRO A 26 -11.37 -11.88 -2.44
N LYS A 27 -11.57 -10.93 -1.54
CA LYS A 27 -10.67 -9.79 -1.40
C LYS A 27 -9.31 -10.34 -1.03
N SER A 28 -8.27 -9.93 -1.76
CA SER A 28 -6.90 -10.25 -1.38
C SER A 28 -6.65 -9.62 -0.01
N VAL A 29 -6.63 -10.43 1.05
CA VAL A 29 -6.39 -9.95 2.41
C VAL A 29 -4.89 -9.71 2.54
N ALA A 30 -4.50 -8.45 2.59
CA ALA A 30 -3.12 -8.06 2.85
C ALA A 30 -3.00 -7.49 4.27
N THR A 31 -1.77 -7.46 4.78
CA THR A 31 -1.51 -6.73 6.02
C THR A 31 -1.44 -5.23 5.70
N THR A 32 -2.23 -4.41 6.41
CA THR A 32 -2.17 -2.95 6.26
C THR A 32 -1.35 -2.31 7.39
N ILE A 33 -0.38 -1.49 7.03
CA ILE A 33 0.30 -0.58 7.96
C ILE A 33 -0.37 0.79 7.86
N ILE A 34 -1.05 1.18 8.94
CA ILE A 34 -1.69 2.48 9.08
C ILE A 34 -0.65 3.49 9.54
N LEU A 35 -0.34 4.45 8.67
CA LEU A 35 0.57 5.57 8.90
C LEU A 35 -0.18 6.66 9.67
N ASP A 36 0.13 6.81 10.95
CA ASP A 36 -0.53 7.78 11.81
C ASP A 36 0.38 8.97 12.11
N PHE A 37 -0.09 10.15 11.70
CA PHE A 37 0.55 11.46 11.89
C PHE A 37 -0.13 12.27 13.00
N THR A 38 -1.34 11.92 13.39
CA THR A 38 -2.26 12.85 14.08
C THR A 38 -2.43 12.59 15.58
N THR A 39 -2.29 11.34 16.03
CA THR A 39 -2.49 10.99 17.45
C THR A 39 -1.53 11.73 18.40
N ILE A 40 -2.09 12.39 19.40
CA ILE A 40 -1.34 13.05 20.48
C ILE A 40 -1.16 12.05 21.64
N ASN A 41 -0.01 12.09 22.33
CA ASN A 41 0.31 11.20 23.44
C ASN A 41 0.19 9.70 23.09
N SER A 42 0.68 9.31 21.91
CA SER A 42 0.80 7.90 21.53
C SER A 42 1.97 7.23 22.25
N THR A 43 1.89 5.91 22.39
CA THR A 43 2.97 5.08 22.92
C THR A 43 3.12 3.84 22.05
N ASP A 44 4.33 3.57 21.58
CA ASP A 44 4.60 2.34 20.85
C ASP A 44 4.94 1.15 21.76
N ILE A 45 5.16 -0.02 21.17
CA ILE A 45 5.48 -1.25 21.90
C ILE A 45 6.79 -1.17 22.71
N TYR A 46 7.65 -0.19 22.45
CA TYR A 46 8.88 0.06 23.21
C TYR A 46 8.67 1.11 24.29
N SER A 47 7.44 1.56 24.49
CA SER A 47 7.06 2.62 25.43
C SER A 47 7.59 4.01 25.06
N ALA A 48 8.08 4.22 23.84
CA ALA A 48 8.45 5.57 23.40
C ALA A 48 7.19 6.40 23.20
N LYS A 49 7.22 7.62 23.76
CA LYS A 49 6.07 8.54 23.74
C LYS A 49 6.24 9.55 22.64
N THR A 50 5.21 9.70 21.82
CA THR A 50 5.20 10.65 20.71
C THR A 50 3.94 11.51 20.72
N ASN A 51 4.10 12.74 20.24
CA ASN A 51 3.00 13.63 19.92
C ASN A 51 2.71 13.65 18.41
N ALA A 52 1.69 14.41 18.01
CA ALA A 52 1.38 14.70 16.61
C ALA A 52 2.64 15.06 15.81
N PHE A 53 2.66 14.67 14.53
CA PHE A 53 3.60 15.21 13.56
C PHE A 53 3.37 16.72 13.49
N ASP A 54 4.46 17.47 13.56
CA ASP A 54 4.46 18.92 13.44
C ASP A 54 5.31 19.26 12.22
N GLU A 55 4.67 19.65 11.13
CA GLU A 55 5.36 20.02 9.89
C GLU A 55 6.07 21.37 10.01
N SER A 56 5.68 22.22 10.97
CA SER A 56 6.20 23.59 11.09
C SER A 56 7.68 23.65 11.50
N ILE A 57 8.18 22.57 12.12
CA ILE A 57 9.61 22.42 12.44
C ILE A 57 10.46 22.10 11.20
N TYR A 58 9.81 21.74 10.10
CA TYR A 58 10.43 21.53 8.80
C TYR A 58 10.20 22.76 7.93
N GLY A 59 11.23 23.22 7.23
CA GLY A 59 11.17 24.41 6.37
C GLY A 59 10.40 24.22 5.06
N PHE A 60 9.29 23.47 5.06
CA PHE A 60 8.48 23.26 3.85
C PHE A 60 7.97 24.59 3.30
N SER A 61 8.10 24.77 1.99
CA SER A 61 7.64 25.98 1.29
C SER A 61 6.37 25.69 0.51
N ASN A 62 5.31 26.48 0.71
CA ASN A 62 4.03 26.36 -0.02
C ASN A 62 3.35 24.98 0.07
N MET A 63 3.50 24.25 1.18
CA MET A 63 2.78 22.99 1.43
C MET A 63 2.01 23.10 2.75
N GLY A 64 0.73 22.72 2.75
CA GLY A 64 -0.01 22.52 4.00
C GLY A 64 0.26 21.14 4.60
N LEU A 65 -0.09 20.93 5.87
CA LEU A 65 0.05 19.64 6.56
C LEU A 65 -0.48 18.45 5.75
N ASN A 66 -1.68 18.58 5.17
CA ASN A 66 -2.27 17.51 4.37
C ASN A 66 -1.45 17.19 3.12
N ASP A 67 -0.87 18.22 2.46
CA ASP A 67 0.00 18.01 1.31
C ASP A 67 1.28 17.29 1.73
N VAL A 68 1.87 17.67 2.87
CA VAL A 68 3.05 17.03 3.43
C VAL A 68 2.77 15.55 3.73
N ILE A 69 1.68 15.26 4.45
CA ILE A 69 1.27 13.88 4.78
C ILE A 69 1.07 13.05 3.51
N ASN A 70 0.32 13.56 2.53
CA ASN A 70 0.04 12.86 1.28
C ASN A 70 1.32 12.57 0.48
N ASN A 71 2.26 13.52 0.45
CA ASN A 71 3.54 13.33 -0.24
C ASN A 71 4.44 12.33 0.51
N ILE A 72 4.48 12.35 1.85
CA ILE A 72 5.21 11.35 2.65
C ILE A 72 4.62 9.96 2.41
N SER A 73 3.29 9.81 2.50
CA SER A 73 2.64 8.50 2.29
C SER A 73 2.84 7.99 0.87
N SER A 74 2.79 8.88 -0.13
CA SER A 74 3.05 8.51 -1.52
C SER A 74 4.50 8.07 -1.73
N ALA A 75 5.47 8.75 -1.10
CA ALA A 75 6.87 8.37 -1.17
C ALA A 75 7.11 7.01 -0.48
N ILE A 76 6.52 6.76 0.69
CA ILE A 76 6.56 5.45 1.34
C ILE A 76 5.98 4.37 0.42
N SER A 77 4.79 4.57 -0.15
CA SER A 77 4.24 3.62 -1.12
C SER A 77 5.17 3.39 -2.30
N ASN A 78 5.82 4.45 -2.81
CA ASN A 78 6.78 4.34 -3.91
C ASN A 78 8.02 3.51 -3.53
N ASP A 79 8.52 3.61 -2.29
CA ASP A 79 9.65 2.80 -1.82
C ASP A 79 9.37 1.29 -1.89
N PHE A 80 8.12 0.88 -1.65
CA PHE A 80 7.70 -0.53 -1.67
C PHE A 80 7.19 -1.02 -3.04
N PHE A 81 6.62 -0.13 -3.86
CA PHE A 81 5.90 -0.53 -5.10
C PHE A 81 6.37 0.18 -6.38
N GLY A 82 7.09 1.29 -6.27
CA GLY A 82 7.44 2.15 -7.41
C GLY A 82 8.67 1.71 -8.20
N TYR A 83 9.48 0.83 -7.62
CA TYR A 83 10.74 0.38 -8.20
C TYR A 83 10.66 -1.04 -8.78
N SER A 84 11.46 -1.28 -9.82
CA SER A 84 11.61 -2.61 -10.41
C SER A 84 12.74 -3.39 -9.74
N TYR A 85 12.46 -4.62 -9.32
CA TYR A 85 13.42 -5.51 -8.67
C TYR A 85 13.49 -6.83 -9.42
N ALA A 86 14.68 -7.42 -9.49
CA ALA A 86 14.91 -8.65 -10.27
C ALA A 86 14.08 -9.85 -9.76
N GLY A 87 13.86 -9.94 -8.44
CA GLY A 87 13.04 -10.99 -7.82
C GLY A 87 11.53 -10.79 -7.97
N LEU A 88 11.06 -9.59 -8.35
CA LEU A 88 9.65 -9.27 -8.45
C LEU A 88 9.11 -9.68 -9.83
N SER A 89 8.25 -10.69 -9.85
CA SER A 89 7.61 -11.14 -11.09
C SER A 89 6.65 -10.09 -11.64
N ALA A 90 6.57 -9.98 -12.97
CA ALA A 90 5.63 -9.06 -13.63
C ALA A 90 4.18 -9.34 -13.20
N GLY A 91 3.42 -8.27 -12.94
CA GLY A 91 2.03 -8.37 -12.48
C GLY A 91 1.87 -8.72 -11.00
N LYS A 92 2.96 -8.80 -10.23
CA LYS A 92 2.95 -9.03 -8.78
C LYS A 92 3.42 -7.80 -8.01
N GLU A 93 2.95 -7.68 -6.78
CA GLU A 93 3.41 -6.72 -5.78
C GLU A 93 3.48 -7.36 -4.40
N LEU A 94 4.15 -6.71 -3.43
CA LEU A 94 4.21 -7.20 -2.05
C LEU A 94 2.80 -7.30 -1.46
N ASN A 95 2.52 -8.35 -0.68
CA ASN A 95 1.22 -8.54 -0.02
C ASN A 95 1.07 -7.67 1.25
N ILE A 96 1.24 -6.35 1.09
CA ILE A 96 1.16 -5.34 2.13
C ILE A 96 0.43 -4.11 1.60
N ASN A 97 -0.17 -3.32 2.49
CA ASN A 97 -0.80 -2.04 2.17
C ASN A 97 -0.31 -0.95 3.11
N PHE A 98 -0.37 0.29 2.64
CA PHE A 98 -0.15 1.48 3.44
C PHE A 98 -1.39 2.37 3.34
N GLU A 99 -1.84 2.87 4.48
CA GLU A 99 -2.99 3.76 4.54
C GLU A 99 -2.73 4.86 5.57
N VAL A 100 -3.10 6.10 5.28
CA VAL A 100 -3.07 7.17 6.29
C VAL A 100 -4.29 7.03 7.19
N GLY A 101 -4.08 7.03 8.49
CA GLY A 101 -5.17 6.91 9.47
C GLY A 101 -4.78 7.39 10.86
N THR A 102 -5.57 7.02 11.86
CA THR A 102 -5.35 7.40 13.26
C THR A 102 -5.34 6.15 14.14
N ILE A 103 -4.55 6.14 15.21
CA ILE A 103 -4.58 5.00 16.14
C ILE A 103 -5.98 4.81 16.70
N GLY A 104 -6.49 3.58 16.58
CA GLY A 104 -7.85 3.21 16.95
C GLY A 104 -8.81 3.08 15.75
N SER A 105 -8.44 3.55 14.56
CA SER A 105 -9.19 3.30 13.32
C SER A 105 -8.68 2.05 12.59
N GLY A 106 -9.57 1.14 12.22
CA GLY A 106 -9.24 0.07 11.26
C GLY A 106 -9.04 0.62 9.83
N PRO A 107 -8.49 -0.20 8.91
CA PRO A 107 -8.19 0.25 7.56
C PRO A 107 -9.48 0.40 6.74
N SER A 108 -9.59 1.49 5.97
CA SER A 108 -10.74 1.74 5.09
C SER A 108 -10.72 0.84 3.86
N ASN A 109 -9.54 0.32 3.50
CA ASN A 109 -9.40 -0.64 2.44
C ASN A 109 -10.04 -2.00 2.76
N GLY A 110 -10.59 -2.21 3.96
CA GLY A 110 -11.31 -3.42 4.41
C GLY A 110 -10.44 -4.66 4.58
N ASP A 111 -9.12 -4.50 4.75
CA ASP A 111 -8.24 -5.56 5.23
C ASP A 111 -8.55 -5.88 6.69
N ASN A 112 -8.48 -7.17 7.02
CA ASN A 112 -8.74 -7.65 8.37
C ASN A 112 -7.49 -7.71 9.23
N GLU A 113 -6.29 -7.52 8.69
CA GLU A 113 -5.02 -7.51 9.43
C GLU A 113 -4.37 -6.14 9.29
N PHE A 114 -4.16 -5.46 10.42
CA PHE A 114 -3.57 -4.12 10.40
C PHE A 114 -2.78 -3.80 11.65
N LEU A 115 -1.82 -2.89 11.49
CA LEU A 115 -0.91 -2.39 12.51
C LEU A 115 -0.78 -0.89 12.33
N TYR A 116 -0.25 -0.19 13.33
CA TYR A 116 0.01 1.24 13.25
C TYR A 116 1.51 1.53 13.22
N PHE A 117 1.90 2.51 12.43
CA PHE A 117 3.24 3.06 12.41
C PHE A 117 3.17 4.57 12.63
N ARG A 118 3.95 5.08 13.59
CA ARG A 118 3.74 6.41 14.15
C ARG A 118 4.74 7.44 13.61
N PHE A 119 4.22 8.61 13.26
CA PHE A 119 4.99 9.79 12.87
C PHE A 119 4.77 10.86 13.93
N GLY A 120 5.81 11.24 14.65
CA GLY A 120 5.61 12.20 15.73
C GLY A 120 6.87 12.71 16.40
N ASN A 121 6.72 13.85 17.06
CA ASN A 121 7.77 14.39 17.90
C ASN A 121 7.92 13.52 19.14
N VAL A 122 9.14 13.05 19.41
CA VAL A 122 9.40 12.29 20.63
C VAL A 122 9.37 13.20 21.85
N THR A 123 8.69 12.75 22.89
CA THR A 123 8.48 13.53 24.12
C THR A 123 9.31 13.03 25.30
N SER A 124 10.11 11.97 25.12
CA SER A 124 10.94 11.42 26.20
C SER A 124 12.17 10.66 25.68
N GLY A 125 13.36 11.13 26.03
CA GLY A 125 14.59 10.34 26.15
C GLY A 125 15.26 9.78 24.89
N GLU A 126 14.54 9.69 23.76
CA GLU A 126 15.09 9.08 22.54
C GLU A 126 15.97 10.05 21.74
N SER A 127 17.15 9.57 21.34
CA SER A 127 18.12 10.31 20.52
C SER A 127 18.29 9.76 19.10
N TYR A 128 17.63 8.65 18.78
CA TYR A 128 17.65 8.04 17.46
C TYR A 128 16.65 8.72 16.51
N LEU A 129 16.66 8.37 15.23
CA LEU A 129 15.72 8.93 14.23
C LEU A 129 14.34 8.24 14.28
N GLY A 130 14.30 7.03 14.80
CA GLY A 130 13.13 6.17 14.90
C GLY A 130 13.52 4.83 15.49
N HIS A 131 12.52 3.97 15.65
CA HIS A 131 12.71 2.57 15.96
C HIS A 131 11.50 1.74 15.54
N ALA A 132 11.71 0.45 15.37
CA ALA A 132 10.67 -0.50 15.05
C ALA A 132 11.04 -1.90 15.53
N CYS A 133 10.02 -2.72 15.78
CA CYS A 133 10.26 -4.11 16.11
C CYS A 133 10.72 -4.90 14.90
N SER A 134 11.64 -5.84 15.11
CA SER A 134 12.06 -6.72 14.02
C SER A 134 10.98 -7.77 13.74
N GLY A 135 10.40 -7.75 12.53
CA GLY A 135 9.51 -8.80 12.03
C GLY A 135 8.09 -8.83 12.62
N CYS A 136 7.76 -7.88 13.48
CA CYS A 136 6.47 -7.80 14.15
C CYS A 136 5.29 -7.51 13.22
N ALA A 137 5.51 -6.93 12.04
CA ALA A 137 4.42 -6.69 11.11
C ALA A 137 3.84 -7.98 10.51
N LEU A 138 4.56 -9.10 10.62
CA LEU A 138 4.14 -10.41 10.13
C LEU A 138 3.59 -11.30 11.25
N THR A 139 3.29 -10.70 12.41
CA THR A 139 2.97 -11.43 13.63
C THR A 139 1.55 -11.10 14.10
N SER A 140 0.65 -12.08 14.02
CA SER A 140 -0.80 -11.88 14.22
C SER A 140 -1.23 -11.38 15.61
N TYR A 141 -0.47 -11.68 16.68
CA TYR A 141 -0.83 -11.22 18.03
C TYR A 141 -0.60 -9.71 18.28
N LEU A 142 0.08 -9.03 17.35
CA LEU A 142 0.33 -7.59 17.43
C LEU A 142 -0.69 -6.76 16.66
N GLN A 143 -1.74 -7.38 16.14
CA GLN A 143 -2.78 -6.68 15.42
C GLN A 143 -3.35 -5.48 16.21
N GLY A 144 -3.44 -4.34 15.52
CA GLY A 144 -3.90 -3.08 16.08
C GLY A 144 -2.92 -2.43 17.07
N LYS A 145 -1.65 -2.86 17.12
CA LYS A 145 -0.59 -2.23 17.91
C LYS A 145 0.24 -1.25 17.09
N VAL A 146 0.88 -0.32 17.79
CA VAL A 146 1.88 0.61 17.22
C VAL A 146 3.24 -0.07 17.23
N ILE A 147 3.68 -0.57 16.08
CA ILE A 147 4.86 -1.43 15.94
C ILE A 147 6.18 -0.67 15.81
N GLY A 148 6.10 0.63 15.56
CA GLY A 148 7.27 1.47 15.42
C GLY A 148 6.88 2.92 15.28
N SER A 149 7.89 3.77 15.37
CA SER A 149 7.78 5.21 15.34
C SER A 149 8.98 5.81 14.65
N ILE A 150 8.79 6.90 13.92
CA ILE A 150 9.87 7.85 13.64
C ILE A 150 9.73 9.11 14.50
N PHE A 151 10.87 9.66 14.91
CA PHE A 151 10.98 10.80 15.81
C PHE A 151 11.28 12.06 15.01
N THR A 152 10.23 12.76 14.60
CA THR A 152 10.30 13.80 13.56
C THR A 152 11.09 15.03 14.01
N ASN A 153 11.06 15.38 15.28
CA ASN A 153 11.91 16.43 15.85
C ASN A 153 13.41 16.08 15.79
N ASN A 154 13.79 14.81 15.98
CA ASN A 154 15.18 14.37 15.87
C ASN A 154 15.64 14.44 14.40
N ILE A 155 14.80 13.95 13.48
CA ILE A 155 15.05 14.06 12.02
C ILE A 155 15.20 15.53 11.60
N ALA A 156 14.31 16.41 12.07
CA ALA A 156 14.37 17.84 11.76
C ALA A 156 15.68 18.48 12.26
N THR A 157 16.03 18.21 13.52
CA THR A 157 17.22 18.80 14.16
C THR A 157 18.52 18.32 13.50
N ASP A 158 18.61 17.02 13.22
CA ASP A 158 19.88 16.41 12.81
C ASP A 158 20.10 16.44 11.30
N LEU A 159 19.01 16.34 10.52
CA LEU A 159 19.09 16.01 9.10
C LEU A 159 18.37 16.98 8.15
N ALA A 160 17.35 17.73 8.59
CA ALA A 160 16.58 18.57 7.65
C ALA A 160 17.43 19.66 6.97
N ARG A 161 18.52 20.11 7.61
CA ARG A 161 19.44 21.12 7.03
C ARG A 161 20.17 20.67 5.76
N TYR A 162 20.21 19.37 5.47
CA TYR A 162 20.84 18.85 4.24
C TYR A 162 19.86 18.87 3.05
N ALA A 163 18.57 19.04 3.29
CA ALA A 163 17.56 19.18 2.25
C ALA A 163 17.49 20.64 1.77
N THR A 164 17.48 20.81 0.45
CA THR A 164 17.44 22.11 -0.24
C THR A 164 16.06 22.46 -0.76
N ASN A 165 15.13 21.50 -0.76
CA ASN A 165 13.79 21.64 -1.31
C ASN A 165 12.80 20.69 -0.63
N ASN A 166 11.50 20.86 -0.92
CA ASN A 166 10.45 20.03 -0.33
C ASN A 166 10.58 18.55 -0.70
N LYS A 167 10.99 18.19 -1.93
CA LYS A 167 11.15 16.78 -2.35
C LYS A 167 12.17 16.08 -1.46
N GLU A 168 13.30 16.71 -1.21
CA GLU A 168 14.37 16.18 -0.35
C GLU A 168 13.93 16.04 1.12
N LEU A 169 13.11 16.97 1.63
CA LEU A 169 12.50 16.84 2.97
C LEU A 169 11.52 15.68 3.04
N ILE A 170 10.68 15.50 2.02
CA ILE A 170 9.76 14.36 1.92
C ILE A 170 10.54 13.04 1.86
N ASN A 171 11.56 12.94 1.00
CA ASN A 171 12.41 11.75 0.87
C ASN A 171 13.15 11.42 2.18
N LEU A 172 13.60 12.44 2.91
CA LEU A 172 14.23 12.25 4.22
C LEU A 172 13.27 11.60 5.22
N ILE A 173 12.05 12.14 5.36
CA ILE A 173 11.06 11.63 6.32
C ILE A 173 10.55 10.27 5.87
N ALA A 174 10.12 10.14 4.61
CA ALA A 174 9.60 8.91 4.03
C ALA A 174 10.63 7.78 4.08
N GLY A 175 11.86 8.03 3.62
CA GLY A 175 12.90 7.00 3.64
C GLY A 175 13.33 6.59 5.05
N THR A 176 13.20 7.49 6.05
CA THR A 176 13.40 7.10 7.46
C THR A 176 12.25 6.22 7.95
N ALA A 177 11.00 6.54 7.62
CA ALA A 177 9.87 5.67 7.94
C ALA A 177 9.96 4.31 7.24
N SER A 178 10.24 4.28 5.94
CA SER A 178 10.38 3.05 5.16
C SER A 178 11.51 2.16 5.69
N HIS A 179 12.59 2.75 6.24
CA HIS A 179 13.64 2.00 6.94
C HIS A 179 13.12 1.26 8.18
N GLU A 180 12.42 1.96 9.06
CA GLU A 180 11.85 1.38 10.29
C GLU A 180 10.72 0.39 9.99
N ILE A 181 9.88 0.69 8.99
CA ILE A 181 8.90 -0.28 8.46
C ILE A 181 9.64 -1.51 7.90
N GLY A 182 10.78 -1.32 7.23
CA GLY A 182 11.65 -2.40 6.78
C GLY A 182 12.05 -3.32 7.93
N HIS A 183 12.46 -2.79 9.09
CA HIS A 183 12.71 -3.58 10.29
C HIS A 183 11.47 -4.38 10.72
N SER A 184 10.30 -3.73 10.73
CA SER A 184 9.01 -4.38 11.00
C SER A 184 8.72 -5.57 10.09
N LEU A 185 9.31 -5.59 8.89
CA LEU A 185 9.18 -6.63 7.88
C LEU A 185 10.42 -7.54 7.78
N PHE A 186 11.22 -7.67 8.85
CA PHE A 186 12.44 -8.50 8.98
C PHE A 186 13.69 -8.00 8.26
N LEU A 187 13.72 -6.78 7.74
CA LEU A 187 14.95 -6.25 7.17
C LEU A 187 15.95 -5.88 8.27
N SER A 188 17.23 -6.08 7.96
CA SER A 188 18.36 -5.73 8.82
C SER A 188 19.15 -4.60 8.19
N HIS A 189 19.95 -3.89 8.99
CA HIS A 189 20.82 -2.86 8.48
C HIS A 189 21.78 -3.39 7.41
N SER A 190 22.02 -2.59 6.38
CA SER A 190 23.17 -2.79 5.52
C SER A 190 24.41 -2.12 6.12
N GLY A 191 25.60 -2.66 5.84
CA GLY A 191 26.85 -2.12 6.35
C GLY A 191 27.37 -0.88 5.60
N GLY A 192 26.67 -0.42 4.56
CA GLY A 192 27.14 0.65 3.68
C GLY A 192 26.39 0.69 2.34
N LYS A 193 27.10 1.11 1.28
CA LYS A 193 26.55 1.22 -0.08
C LYS A 193 26.03 -0.12 -0.57
N GLU A 194 24.89 -0.10 -1.23
CA GLU A 194 24.29 -1.27 -1.85
C GLU A 194 23.62 -0.87 -3.17
N LEU A 195 23.75 -1.72 -4.18
CA LEU A 195 23.07 -1.52 -5.45
C LEU A 195 21.55 -1.51 -5.23
N ASN A 196 20.94 -0.39 -5.59
CA ASN A 196 19.52 -0.12 -5.46
C ASN A 196 19.07 0.78 -6.63
N PRO A 197 17.78 0.79 -6.99
CA PRO A 197 17.27 1.57 -8.12
C PRO A 197 17.01 3.05 -7.83
N GLY A 198 17.27 3.54 -6.61
CA GLY A 198 17.07 4.94 -6.22
C GLY A 198 18.21 5.87 -6.68
N GLU A 199 18.09 7.16 -6.32
CA GLU A 199 19.08 8.20 -6.62
C GLU A 199 20.33 8.10 -5.72
N SER A 200 20.17 7.55 -4.51
CA SER A 200 21.23 7.35 -3.52
C SER A 200 22.10 6.11 -3.80
N ASP A 201 23.39 6.22 -3.53
CA ASP A 201 24.33 5.08 -3.54
C ASP A 201 24.05 4.05 -2.42
N TYR A 202 23.19 4.43 -1.47
CA TYR A 202 22.84 3.69 -0.27
C TYR A 202 21.36 3.34 -0.30
N GLY A 203 21.04 2.05 -0.12
CA GLY A 203 19.66 1.61 0.03
C GLY A 203 19.04 2.04 1.36
N LEU A 204 17.72 1.93 1.48
CA LEU A 204 16.94 2.34 2.66
C LEU A 204 17.46 1.74 3.97
N MET A 205 17.94 0.50 3.96
CA MET A 205 18.45 -0.16 5.18
C MET A 205 19.81 0.38 5.66
N ALA A 206 20.44 1.30 4.94
CA ALA A 206 21.63 2.02 5.41
C ALA A 206 21.28 3.22 6.31
N THR A 207 20.00 3.58 6.47
CA THR A 207 19.60 4.76 7.27
C THR A 207 20.09 4.69 8.72
N GLY A 208 20.25 3.52 9.33
CA GLY A 208 20.84 3.41 10.67
C GLY A 208 22.37 3.65 10.74
N ALA A 209 23.06 3.73 9.59
CA ALA A 209 24.52 3.76 9.55
C ALA A 209 25.10 5.12 9.98
N SER A 210 26.24 5.10 10.67
CA SER A 210 26.93 6.34 11.05
C SER A 210 27.42 7.13 9.83
N GLN A 211 27.68 8.42 10.00
CA GLN A 211 28.14 9.34 8.96
C GLN A 211 29.29 8.82 8.07
N PRO A 212 30.35 8.20 8.61
CA PRO A 212 31.42 7.63 7.78
C PRO A 212 30.93 6.49 6.86
N SER A 213 29.88 5.79 7.27
CA SER A 213 29.30 4.68 6.53
C SER A 213 28.18 5.14 5.60
N MET A 214 27.44 6.21 5.92
CA MET A 214 26.45 6.85 5.05
C MET A 214 26.46 8.38 5.27
N PRO A 215 26.94 9.18 4.30
CA PRO A 215 26.87 10.64 4.37
C PRO A 215 25.44 11.15 4.50
N ASN A 216 25.23 12.25 5.22
CA ASN A 216 23.87 12.76 5.48
C ASN A 216 23.19 13.30 4.22
N GLU A 217 23.98 13.79 3.27
CA GLU A 217 23.53 14.24 1.96
C GLU A 217 22.88 13.10 1.17
N GLN A 218 23.21 11.84 1.46
CA GLN A 218 22.57 10.68 0.83
C GLN A 218 21.20 10.37 1.43
N ARG A 219 20.89 10.87 2.64
CA ARG A 219 19.63 10.56 3.36
C ARG A 219 18.45 11.37 2.84
N VAL A 220 18.73 12.49 2.21
CA VAL A 220 17.72 13.39 1.62
C VAL A 220 17.40 13.05 0.17
N LEU A 221 18.22 12.22 -0.47
CA LEU A 221 17.98 11.73 -1.82
C LEU A 221 16.86 10.68 -1.82
N ASP A 222 16.29 10.45 -3.01
CA ASP A 222 15.37 9.34 -3.23
C ASP A 222 16.12 8.01 -3.05
N ARG A 223 15.59 7.14 -2.19
CA ARG A 223 16.25 5.91 -1.74
C ARG A 223 15.32 4.74 -1.94
N ALA A 224 15.86 3.66 -2.50
CA ALA A 224 15.13 2.42 -2.69
C ALA A 224 15.69 1.32 -1.77
N PHE A 225 14.96 0.21 -1.61
CA PHE A 225 15.56 -1.00 -1.04
C PHE A 225 16.64 -1.52 -1.99
N SER A 226 17.65 -2.21 -1.46
CA SER A 226 18.56 -2.97 -2.31
C SER A 226 17.86 -4.25 -2.80
N ASN A 227 18.32 -4.84 -3.91
CA ASN A 227 17.73 -6.08 -4.44
C ASN A 227 17.66 -7.19 -3.37
N ARG A 228 18.71 -7.33 -2.54
CA ARG A 228 18.76 -8.31 -1.44
C ARG A 228 17.69 -8.06 -0.39
N ASN A 229 17.50 -6.80 -0.01
CA ASN A 229 16.46 -6.43 0.95
C ASN A 229 15.07 -6.71 0.36
N PHE A 230 14.87 -6.40 -0.92
CA PHE A 230 13.61 -6.65 -1.58
C PHE A 230 13.32 -8.16 -1.74
N ASP A 231 14.31 -8.99 -2.04
CA ASP A 231 14.15 -10.47 -2.04
C ASP A 231 13.73 -11.01 -0.66
N THR A 232 14.24 -10.39 0.41
CA THR A 232 13.82 -10.70 1.77
C THR A 232 12.37 -10.30 2.00
N LEU A 233 11.95 -9.11 1.55
CA LEU A 233 10.54 -8.71 1.61
C LEU A 233 9.63 -9.69 0.84
N ILE A 234 10.01 -10.10 -0.37
CA ILE A 234 9.28 -11.10 -1.16
C ILE A 234 9.11 -12.40 -0.37
N THR A 235 10.19 -12.88 0.28
CA THR A 235 10.17 -14.13 1.05
C THR A 235 9.31 -14.02 2.30
N ARG A 236 9.33 -12.87 2.97
CA ARG A 236 8.73 -12.67 4.30
C ARG A 236 7.28 -12.20 4.20
N VAL A 237 7.02 -11.18 3.40
CA VAL A 237 5.69 -10.59 3.19
C VAL A 237 4.87 -11.42 2.21
N GLY A 238 5.53 -12.04 1.23
CA GLY A 238 4.87 -12.70 0.12
C GLY A 238 4.42 -11.72 -0.97
N LEU A 239 3.83 -12.27 -2.03
CA LEU A 239 3.36 -11.53 -3.18
C LEU A 239 1.86 -11.73 -3.38
N ARG A 240 1.21 -10.71 -3.90
CA ARG A 240 -0.15 -10.78 -4.45
C ARG A 240 -0.14 -10.36 -5.92
N ASP A 241 -1.18 -10.73 -6.63
CA ASP A 241 -1.45 -10.14 -7.95
C ASP A 241 -1.75 -8.66 -7.78
N ILE A 242 -1.14 -7.83 -8.62
CA ILE A 242 -1.51 -6.43 -8.74
C ILE A 242 -3.00 -6.43 -9.08
N GLN A 243 -3.80 -5.80 -8.23
CA GLN A 243 -5.20 -5.55 -8.51
C GLN A 243 -5.25 -4.49 -9.61
N ILE A 244 -5.03 -4.92 -10.86
CA ILE A 244 -5.55 -4.19 -12.00
C ILE A 244 -7.04 -4.23 -11.73
N ALA A 245 -7.64 -3.08 -11.41
CA ALA A 245 -9.09 -2.98 -11.33
C ALA A 245 -9.58 -3.65 -12.60
N ALA A 246 -10.09 -4.88 -12.47
CA ALA A 246 -10.65 -5.59 -13.59
C ALA A 246 -11.73 -4.62 -13.99
N ILE A 247 -11.53 -3.93 -15.12
CA ILE A 247 -12.58 -3.14 -15.73
C ILE A 247 -13.69 -4.17 -15.78
N PRO A 248 -14.75 -4.05 -14.96
CA PRO A 248 -15.88 -4.92 -15.15
C PRO A 248 -16.18 -4.63 -16.59
N GLU A 249 -16.17 -5.65 -17.44
CA GLU A 249 -16.69 -5.47 -18.76
C GLU A 249 -18.19 -5.76 -18.61
N PRO A 250 -19.03 -4.81 -18.10
CA PRO A 250 -20.46 -5.00 -18.22
C PRO A 250 -20.75 -5.12 -19.72
N SER A 251 -19.98 -4.47 -20.59
CA SER A 251 -19.98 -4.66 -22.04
C SER A 251 -19.81 -6.11 -22.46
N THR A 252 -18.75 -6.83 -22.09
CA THR A 252 -18.51 -8.19 -22.64
C THR A 252 -19.53 -9.21 -22.15
N ILE A 253 -19.92 -9.20 -20.88
CA ILE A 253 -20.94 -10.13 -20.37
C ILE A 253 -22.32 -9.76 -20.94
N LEU A 254 -22.66 -8.46 -21.03
CA LEU A 254 -23.92 -8.00 -21.60
C LEU A 254 -23.96 -8.19 -23.13
N LEU A 255 -22.82 -8.08 -23.83
CA LEU A 255 -22.64 -8.38 -25.27
C LEU A 255 -22.78 -9.87 -25.53
N LEU A 256 -22.16 -10.72 -24.71
CA LEU A 256 -22.30 -12.17 -24.82
C LEU A 256 -23.74 -12.61 -24.55
N LEU A 257 -24.36 -12.05 -23.51
CA LEU A 257 -25.76 -12.33 -23.18
C LEU A 257 -26.73 -11.79 -24.23
N SER A 258 -26.49 -10.60 -24.79
CA SER A 258 -27.32 -10.05 -25.86
C SER A 258 -27.13 -10.81 -27.18
N ALA A 259 -25.92 -11.25 -27.51
CA ALA A 259 -25.65 -12.14 -28.66
C ALA A 259 -26.38 -13.50 -28.50
N LEU A 260 -26.31 -14.11 -27.32
CA LEU A 260 -27.07 -15.33 -26.99
C LEU A 260 -28.58 -15.11 -27.09
N LEU A 261 -29.09 -13.97 -26.63
CA LEU A 261 -30.51 -13.62 -26.73
C LEU A 261 -30.95 -13.46 -28.19
N MET A 262 -30.15 -12.78 -29.02
CA MET A 262 -30.42 -12.63 -30.45
C MET A 262 -30.42 -13.98 -31.18
N LEU A 263 -29.51 -14.90 -30.82
CA LEU A 263 -29.48 -16.25 -31.38
C LEU A 263 -30.74 -17.06 -31.02
N VAL A 264 -31.22 -16.96 -29.78
CA VAL A 264 -32.44 -17.63 -29.33
C VAL A 264 -33.69 -17.06 -30.01
N VAL A 265 -33.77 -15.75 -30.18
CA VAL A 265 -34.89 -15.08 -30.89
C VAL A 265 -34.89 -15.46 -32.38
N LYS A 266 -33.72 -15.45 -33.04
CA LYS A 266 -33.58 -15.81 -34.46
C LYS A 266 -33.98 -17.27 -34.73
N ARG A 267 -33.67 -18.20 -33.81
CA ARG A 267 -34.03 -19.64 -33.95
C ARG A 267 -35.55 -19.89 -33.89
N LYS A 268 -36.30 -19.07 -33.14
CA LYS A 268 -37.77 -19.15 -33.10
C LYS A 268 -38.46 -18.69 -34.38
N ASN A 269 -37.90 -17.70 -35.07
CA ASN A 269 -38.49 -17.20 -36.33
C ASN A 269 -38.22 -18.13 -37.53
N ILE A 270 -37.18 -18.96 -37.49
CA ILE A 270 -36.87 -19.90 -38.58
C ILE A 270 -37.71 -21.19 -38.49
N SER A 271 -38.29 -21.47 -37.32
CA SER A 271 -39.08 -22.68 -37.08
C SER A 271 -40.57 -22.54 -37.47
N GLY A 272 -40.98 -21.40 -38.02
CA GLY A 272 -42.38 -21.06 -38.32
C GLY A 272 -42.85 -21.35 -39.75
N ASP A 273 -41.95 -21.46 -40.73
CA ASP A 273 -42.31 -21.43 -42.15
C ASP A 273 -42.09 -22.76 -42.89
N PHE A 274 -42.43 -23.89 -42.26
CA PHE A 274 -42.63 -25.15 -42.97
C PHE A 274 -44.08 -25.63 -42.80
N TYR A 275 -45.02 -24.88 -43.38
CA TYR A 275 -46.35 -25.41 -43.69
C TYR A 275 -46.53 -25.55 -45.21
N PHE A 276 -46.37 -26.79 -45.66
CA PHE A 276 -47.12 -27.48 -46.72
C PHE A 276 -47.68 -26.63 -47.87
N ILE A 277 -46.99 -26.64 -49.02
CA ILE A 277 -47.67 -26.60 -50.32
C ILE A 277 -48.16 -28.03 -50.59
N LYS A 278 -49.46 -28.26 -50.39
CA LYS A 278 -50.15 -29.48 -50.82
C LYS A 278 -51.04 -29.12 -52.01
N LYS A 279 -50.65 -29.63 -53.17
CA LYS A 279 -51.35 -29.80 -54.46
C LYS A 279 -52.25 -28.67 -54.95
#